data_AF-A0A6J4R2Q4-F1
#
_entry.id   AF-A0A6J4R2Q4-F1
#
_cell.length_a   1.000
_cell.length_b   1.000
_cell.length_c   1.000
_cell.angle_alpha   90.00
_cell.angle_beta   90.00
_cell.angle_gamma   90.00
#
_symmetry.space_group_name_H-M   'P 1'
#
loop_
_entity.id
_entity.type
_entity.pdbx_description
1 polymer ?
#
loop_
_entity_poly.entity_id
_entity_poly.type
_entity_poly.pdbx_seq_one_letter_code
_entity_poly.pdbx_strand_id
1 'polypeptide(L)'
;MSETPVGAHSCVINPRLKDVQAGRSLPGGRYGRMFPGLPPCEVDVESAVALGRAASRMDATLPVVDGSLDNPRIPAGFAVLGQFIAHDITADRSLLAAYALTEDLRNARAPRLDLECVYGDGPVGNPYLYDKSDPDKLLLGANAAGEPVDDLPRNHQGTALVGDPRNDVHLL
;
A
#
# COMPACT_ATOMS: atom_id res chain seq x y z
N MET A 1 -6.45 0.30 43.27
CA MET A 1 -6.33 1.20 42.10
C MET A 1 -4.84 1.30 41.79
N SER A 2 -4.38 0.60 40.76
CA SER A 2 -2.97 0.53 40.36
C SER A 2 -2.89 1.03 38.93
N GLU A 3 -2.32 2.22 38.72
CA GLU A 3 -2.06 2.79 37.40
C GLU A 3 -0.87 2.10 36.76
N THR A 4 -1.05 1.64 35.51
CA THR A 4 0.01 1.07 34.67
C THR A 4 0.68 2.20 33.89
N PRO A 5 2.01 2.33 33.87
CA PRO A 5 2.66 3.42 33.15
C PRO A 5 2.62 3.16 31.63
N VAL A 6 2.22 4.18 30.88
CA VAL A 6 2.20 4.19 29.42
C VAL A 6 3.64 4.16 28.90
N GLY A 7 4.01 3.07 28.22
CA GLY A 7 5.32 2.93 27.59
C GLY A 7 5.50 3.92 26.44
N ALA A 8 6.59 4.69 26.49
CA ALA A 8 7.01 5.54 25.38
C ALA A 8 7.56 4.65 24.25
N HIS A 9 6.81 4.52 23.15
CA HIS A 9 7.34 3.91 21.93
C HIS A 9 8.20 4.94 21.19
N SER A 10 9.51 4.82 21.36
CA SER A 10 10.52 5.61 20.67
C SER A 10 10.60 5.15 19.20
N CYS A 11 10.16 6.00 18.28
CA CYS A 11 10.39 5.83 16.84
C CYS A 11 11.88 6.04 16.52
N VAL A 12 12.73 5.06 16.85
CA VAL A 12 14.13 5.05 16.39
C VAL A 12 14.20 4.27 15.09
N ILE A 13 14.32 5.00 13.97
CA ILE A 13 14.74 4.42 12.69
C ILE A 13 16.14 3.84 12.90
N ASN A 14 16.27 2.52 12.74
CA ASN A 14 17.53 1.80 12.92
C ASN A 14 18.57 2.29 11.89
N PRO A 15 19.72 2.84 12.31
CA PRO A 15 20.74 3.41 11.42
C PRO A 15 21.41 2.37 10.49
N ARG A 16 21.20 1.06 10.70
CA ARG A 16 21.77 -0.01 9.87
C ARG A 16 20.97 -0.33 8.60
N LEU A 17 19.86 0.34 8.33
CA LEU A 17 19.11 0.15 7.07
C LEU A 17 19.89 0.60 5.82
N LYS A 18 20.97 1.38 5.97
CA LYS A 18 21.74 1.93 4.85
C LYS A 18 22.63 0.91 4.11
N ASP A 19 22.96 -0.23 4.72
CA ASP A 19 23.95 -1.16 4.15
C ASP A 19 23.36 -2.18 3.15
N VAL A 20 22.05 -2.13 2.85
CA VAL A 20 21.38 -3.12 1.99
C VAL A 20 21.42 -2.74 0.49
N GLN A 21 21.92 -1.56 0.13
CA GLN A 21 21.82 -1.00 -1.24
C GLN A 21 23.05 -1.16 -2.15
N ALA A 22 23.93 -2.14 -1.93
CA ALA A 22 25.08 -2.36 -2.82
C ALA A 22 24.93 -3.63 -3.67
N GLY A 23 24.22 -3.55 -4.80
CA GLY A 23 24.15 -4.68 -5.74
C GLY A 23 23.37 -4.39 -7.03
N ARG A 24 24.09 -3.95 -8.07
CA ARG A 24 23.85 -4.07 -9.53
C ARG A 24 22.42 -4.39 -10.01
N SER A 25 21.78 -3.41 -10.66
CA SER A 25 20.46 -3.47 -11.32
C SER A 25 20.21 -4.73 -12.15
N LEU A 26 19.39 -5.62 -11.62
CA LEU A 26 18.44 -6.41 -12.40
C LEU A 26 17.10 -5.66 -12.39
N PRO A 27 16.19 -5.89 -13.37
CA PRO A 27 14.84 -5.37 -13.26
C PRO A 27 14.17 -6.10 -12.08
N GLY A 28 14.02 -5.38 -10.98
CA GLY A 28 13.40 -5.85 -9.75
C GLY A 28 14.36 -6.13 -8.59
N GLY A 29 14.07 -5.51 -7.44
CA GLY A 29 14.77 -5.76 -6.19
C GLY A 29 14.44 -7.14 -5.61
N ARG A 30 15.23 -7.59 -4.63
CA ARG A 30 14.83 -8.73 -3.78
C ARG A 30 14.06 -8.23 -2.56
N TYR A 31 13.12 -9.02 -2.08
CA TYR A 31 12.55 -8.78 -0.76
C TYR A 31 13.59 -9.11 0.33
N GLY A 32 13.50 -8.39 1.45
CA GLY A 32 14.37 -8.58 2.60
C GLY A 32 13.60 -8.35 3.89
N ARG A 33 14.14 -8.88 5.00
CA ARG A 33 13.58 -8.62 6.33
C ARG A 33 13.98 -7.21 6.77
N MET A 34 13.00 -6.41 7.16
CA MET A 34 13.26 -5.08 7.75
C MET A 34 14.02 -5.19 9.08
N PHE A 35 13.79 -6.26 9.84
CA PHE A 35 14.47 -6.56 11.10
C PHE A 35 14.96 -8.03 11.13
N PRO A 36 16.13 -8.33 10.52
CA PRO A 36 16.58 -9.71 10.34
C PRO A 36 16.90 -10.44 11.65
N GLY A 37 17.23 -9.70 12.72
CA GLY A 37 17.54 -10.27 14.03
C GLY A 37 16.33 -10.47 14.95
N LEU A 38 15.12 -10.09 14.52
CA LEU A 38 13.91 -10.30 15.32
C LEU A 38 13.22 -11.62 14.92
N PRO A 39 12.73 -12.39 15.91
CA PRO A 39 11.84 -13.52 15.62
C PRO A 39 10.63 -13.04 14.80
N PRO A 40 10.09 -13.87 13.90
CA PRO A 40 8.85 -13.56 13.23
C PRO A 40 7.71 -13.42 14.25
N CYS A 41 6.70 -12.61 13.91
CA CYS A 41 5.45 -12.61 14.68
C CYS A 41 4.73 -13.93 14.42
N GLU A 42 4.64 -14.78 15.42
CA GLU A 42 3.84 -16.01 15.36
C GLU A 42 2.44 -15.70 15.87
N VAL A 43 1.44 -15.90 15.00
CA VAL A 43 0.03 -15.70 15.33
C VAL A 43 -0.64 -17.07 15.32
N ASP A 44 -1.35 -17.38 16.40
CA ASP A 44 -2.21 -18.55 16.47
C ASP A 44 -3.30 -18.47 15.39
N VAL A 45 -3.40 -19.52 14.56
CA VAL A 45 -4.29 -19.55 13.40
C VAL A 45 -5.75 -19.41 13.84
N GLU A 46 -6.15 -20.05 14.94
CA GLU A 46 -7.52 -19.96 15.46
C GLU A 46 -7.86 -18.52 15.89
N SER A 47 -6.91 -17.82 16.50
CA SER A 47 -7.06 -16.40 16.85
C SER A 47 -7.19 -15.50 15.61
N ALA A 48 -6.40 -15.73 14.58
CA ALA A 48 -6.51 -14.99 13.31
C ALA A 48 -7.86 -15.26 12.61
N VAL A 49 -8.30 -16.51 12.59
CA VAL A 49 -9.61 -16.90 12.05
C VAL A 49 -10.73 -16.25 12.86
N ALA A 50 -10.66 -16.24 14.20
CA ALA A 50 -11.66 -15.64 15.06
C ALA A 50 -11.81 -14.13 14.82
N LEU A 51 -10.70 -13.42 14.56
CA LEU A 51 -10.71 -12.01 14.19
C LEU A 51 -11.35 -11.74 12.82
N GLY A 52 -11.31 -12.70 11.88
CA GLY A 52 -11.88 -12.56 10.54
C GLY A 52 -13.33 -13.03 10.40
N ARG A 53 -13.94 -13.58 11.45
CA ARG A 53 -15.34 -14.06 11.39
C ARG A 53 -16.32 -12.90 11.25
N ALA A 54 -17.46 -13.18 10.63
CA ALA A 54 -18.59 -12.25 10.63
C ALA A 54 -19.00 -11.91 12.09
N ALA A 55 -19.51 -10.71 12.29
CA ALA A 55 -19.84 -10.12 13.59
C ALA A 55 -18.64 -9.96 14.56
N SER A 56 -17.39 -10.04 14.07
CA SER A 56 -16.20 -9.76 14.86
C SER A 56 -15.77 -8.29 14.76
N ARG A 57 -14.74 -7.91 15.53
CA ARG A 57 -14.21 -6.53 15.51
C ARG A 57 -13.63 -6.09 14.16
N MET A 58 -13.27 -7.02 13.28
CA MET A 58 -12.76 -6.68 11.93
C MET A 58 -13.82 -6.88 10.84
N ASP A 59 -15.08 -7.14 11.20
CA ASP A 59 -16.17 -7.21 10.24
C ASP A 59 -16.55 -5.79 9.76
N ALA A 60 -16.10 -5.44 8.57
CA ALA A 60 -16.36 -4.14 7.94
C ALA A 60 -17.85 -3.90 7.58
N THR A 61 -18.72 -4.91 7.71
CA THR A 61 -20.17 -4.73 7.51
C THR A 61 -20.90 -4.25 8.76
N LEU A 62 -20.24 -4.32 9.93
CA LEU A 62 -20.81 -3.80 11.16
C LEU A 62 -20.73 -2.27 11.16
N PRO A 63 -21.78 -1.59 11.66
CA PRO A 63 -21.74 -0.14 11.77
C PRO A 63 -20.69 0.26 12.82
N VAL A 64 -19.87 1.26 12.49
CA VAL A 64 -18.96 1.90 13.46
C VAL A 64 -19.81 2.75 14.40
N VAL A 65 -20.32 2.12 15.45
CA VAL A 65 -21.23 2.74 16.44
C VAL A 65 -20.52 3.17 17.72
N ASP A 66 -19.26 2.77 17.89
CA ASP A 66 -18.49 3.02 19.09
C ASP A 66 -17.33 3.98 18.81
N GLY A 67 -17.45 5.21 19.30
CA GLY A 67 -16.39 6.21 19.23
C GLY A 67 -15.11 5.81 19.98
N SER A 68 -15.14 4.75 20.81
CA SER A 68 -13.93 4.17 21.40
C SER A 68 -13.02 3.47 20.38
N LEU A 69 -13.54 3.18 19.18
CA LEU A 69 -12.76 2.66 18.06
C LEU A 69 -11.97 3.76 17.34
N ASP A 70 -12.28 5.03 17.60
CA ASP A 70 -11.50 6.15 17.06
C ASP A 70 -10.17 6.28 17.82
N ASN A 71 -9.10 6.56 17.08
CA ASN A 71 -7.78 6.78 17.66
C ASN A 71 -7.41 8.27 17.52
N PRO A 72 -7.58 9.09 18.57
CA PRO A 72 -7.35 10.53 18.49
C PRO A 72 -5.88 10.90 18.24
N ARG A 73 -4.95 9.93 18.35
CA ARG A 73 -3.51 10.16 18.11
C ARG A 73 -3.07 9.79 16.70
N ILE A 74 -3.77 8.89 16.02
CA ILE A 74 -3.38 8.36 14.71
C ILE A 74 -4.58 8.47 13.77
N PRO A 75 -4.62 9.50 12.91
CA PRO A 75 -5.66 9.64 11.90
C PRO A 75 -5.73 8.42 10.98
N ALA A 76 -6.95 8.00 10.62
CA ALA A 76 -7.17 6.85 9.74
C ALA A 76 -6.46 6.97 8.38
N GLY A 77 -6.23 8.19 7.89
CA GLY A 77 -5.49 8.45 6.65
C GLY A 77 -4.07 7.88 6.61
N PHE A 78 -3.43 7.61 7.75
CA PHE A 78 -2.12 6.96 7.78
C PHE A 78 -2.14 5.53 7.25
N ALA A 79 -3.26 4.81 7.37
CA ALA A 79 -3.40 3.48 6.79
C ALA A 79 -3.41 3.56 5.25
N VAL A 80 -4.13 4.54 4.70
CA VAL A 80 -4.18 4.80 3.25
C VAL A 80 -2.81 5.25 2.73
N LEU A 81 -2.13 6.16 3.44
CA LEU A 81 -0.78 6.59 3.08
C LEU A 81 0.22 5.43 3.15
N GLY A 82 0.13 4.58 4.18
CA GLY A 82 0.99 3.41 4.32
C GLY A 82 0.81 2.42 3.17
N GLN A 83 -0.43 2.17 2.74
CA GLN A 83 -0.70 1.36 1.55
C GLN A 83 -0.14 2.01 0.28
N PHE A 84 -0.35 3.31 0.09
CA PHE A 84 0.16 4.05 -1.08
C PHE A 84 1.68 3.91 -1.21
N ILE A 85 2.40 4.12 -0.10
CA ILE A 85 3.86 3.92 0.00
C ILE A 85 4.24 2.47 -0.31
N ALA A 86 3.51 1.50 0.25
CA ALA A 86 3.79 0.09 0.02
C ALA A 86 3.61 -0.31 -1.46
N HIS A 87 2.60 0.24 -2.13
CA HIS A 87 2.37 0.02 -3.56
C HIS A 87 3.44 0.66 -4.43
N ASP A 88 4.05 1.77 -3.99
CA ASP A 88 5.13 2.40 -4.72
C ASP A 88 6.45 1.62 -4.62
N ILE A 89 6.80 1.13 -3.42
CA ILE A 89 8.11 0.49 -3.19
C ILE A 89 8.10 -1.03 -3.37
N THR A 90 6.93 -1.67 -3.47
CA THR A 90 6.81 -3.14 -3.59
C THR A 90 5.78 -3.57 -4.63
N ALA A 91 6.08 -4.62 -5.38
CA ALA A 91 5.13 -5.34 -6.24
C ALA A 91 5.55 -6.81 -6.38
N ASP A 92 4.91 -7.70 -5.64
CA ASP A 92 5.11 -9.14 -5.81
C ASP A 92 4.23 -9.65 -6.96
N ARG A 93 4.84 -10.35 -7.91
CA ARG A 93 4.16 -10.99 -9.05
C ARG A 93 4.40 -12.50 -9.08
N SER A 94 4.91 -13.06 -7.99
CA SER A 94 5.15 -14.49 -7.85
C SER A 94 3.84 -15.25 -7.88
N LEU A 95 3.88 -16.51 -8.36
CA LEU A 95 2.72 -17.39 -8.26
C LEU A 95 2.42 -17.67 -6.79
N LEU A 96 1.13 -17.79 -6.46
CA LEU A 96 0.71 -18.18 -5.12
C LEU A 96 1.22 -19.60 -4.83
N ALA A 97 2.12 -19.73 -3.84
CA ALA A 97 2.69 -21.00 -3.40
C ALA A 97 2.39 -21.21 -1.92
N ALA A 98 2.13 -22.46 -1.51
CA ALA A 98 1.89 -22.81 -0.11
C ALA A 98 3.08 -22.48 0.81
N TYR A 99 4.30 -22.47 0.24
CA TYR A 99 5.54 -22.13 0.94
C TYR A 99 6.42 -21.32 0.00
N ALA A 100 6.37 -19.99 0.12
CA ALA A 100 7.30 -19.10 -0.56
C ALA A 100 8.48 -18.79 0.37
N LEU A 101 9.70 -19.15 -0.04
CA LEU A 101 10.90 -18.68 0.65
C LEU A 101 11.12 -17.21 0.28
N THR A 102 11.40 -16.36 1.28
CA THR A 102 11.60 -14.92 1.04
C THR A 102 12.71 -14.63 0.01
N GLU A 103 13.70 -15.52 -0.08
CA GLU A 103 14.82 -15.44 -1.03
C GLU A 103 14.42 -15.60 -2.50
N ASP A 104 13.28 -16.25 -2.74
CA ASP A 104 12.71 -16.49 -4.07
C ASP A 104 11.81 -15.33 -4.52
N LEU A 105 11.30 -14.53 -3.57
CA LEU A 105 10.43 -13.40 -3.87
C LEU A 105 11.19 -12.30 -4.59
N ARG A 106 10.60 -11.86 -5.71
CA ARG A 106 11.12 -10.76 -6.52
C ARG A 106 10.16 -9.60 -6.46
N ASN A 107 10.71 -8.44 -6.11
CA ASN A 107 9.98 -7.20 -6.21
C ASN A 107 10.04 -6.74 -7.66
N ALA A 108 8.92 -6.73 -8.35
CA ALA A 108 8.83 -6.25 -9.73
C ALA A 108 9.03 -4.73 -9.86
N ARG A 109 9.07 -4.00 -8.74
CA ARG A 109 9.39 -2.57 -8.67
C ARG A 109 10.80 -2.31 -8.17
N ALA A 110 11.29 -1.10 -8.44
CA ALA A 110 12.44 -0.57 -7.73
C ALA A 110 12.02 -0.18 -6.30
N PRO A 111 12.79 -0.53 -5.25
CA PRO A 111 12.46 -0.18 -3.86
C PRO A 111 12.81 1.29 -3.57
N ARG A 112 12.17 2.21 -4.27
CA ARG A 112 12.37 3.67 -4.19
C ARG A 112 11.02 4.36 -4.18
N LEU A 113 10.98 5.55 -3.58
CA LEU A 113 9.81 6.42 -3.59
C LEU A 113 9.91 7.37 -4.78
N ASP A 114 9.51 6.90 -5.94
CA ASP A 114 9.56 7.64 -7.21
C ASP A 114 8.20 7.81 -7.87
N LEU A 115 7.13 7.35 -7.20
CA LEU A 115 5.75 7.49 -7.64
C LEU A 115 5.49 6.78 -8.98
N GLU A 116 6.20 5.70 -9.27
CA GLU A 116 5.88 4.77 -10.37
C GLU A 116 4.42 4.28 -10.24
N CYS A 117 3.83 4.23 -9.04
CA CYS A 117 2.42 3.87 -8.85
C CYS A 117 1.41 4.93 -9.33
N VAL A 118 1.87 6.16 -9.57
CA VAL A 118 1.08 7.28 -10.11
C VAL A 118 1.44 7.51 -11.58
N TYR A 119 2.73 7.66 -11.87
CA TYR A 119 3.23 8.09 -13.18
C TYR A 119 3.43 6.95 -14.19
N GLY A 120 3.48 5.69 -13.74
CA GLY A 120 3.87 4.57 -14.60
C GLY A 120 5.23 4.83 -15.26
N ASP A 121 5.36 4.46 -16.54
CA ASP A 121 6.54 4.73 -17.37
C ASP A 121 6.49 6.12 -18.06
N GLY A 122 5.71 7.06 -17.51
CA GLY A 122 5.61 8.43 -18.02
C GLY A 122 4.70 8.61 -19.24
N PRO A 123 4.60 9.83 -19.80
CA PRO A 123 3.70 10.13 -20.92
C PRO A 123 4.07 9.40 -22.22
N VAL A 124 5.29 8.88 -22.33
CA VAL A 124 5.73 8.07 -23.49
C VAL A 124 5.40 6.58 -23.28
N GLY A 125 5.65 6.03 -22.09
CA GLY A 125 5.41 4.61 -21.81
C GLY A 125 3.94 4.29 -21.50
N ASN A 126 3.25 5.18 -20.78
CA ASN A 126 1.84 5.07 -20.42
C ASN A 126 1.05 6.33 -20.80
N PRO A 127 0.96 6.69 -22.10
CA PRO A 127 0.32 7.92 -22.56
C PRO A 127 -1.15 8.07 -22.14
N TYR A 128 -1.83 6.97 -21.84
CA TYR A 128 -3.23 6.96 -21.41
C TYR A 128 -3.46 7.50 -19.99
N LEU A 129 -2.39 7.68 -19.20
CA LEU A 129 -2.44 8.30 -17.87
C LEU A 129 -2.35 9.84 -17.92
N TYR A 130 -2.06 10.42 -19.09
CA TYR A 130 -1.73 11.83 -19.26
C TYR A 130 -2.73 12.55 -20.16
N ASP A 131 -2.88 13.86 -19.96
CA ASP A 131 -3.68 14.69 -20.84
C ASP A 131 -2.98 14.81 -22.20
N LYS A 132 -3.69 14.47 -23.28
CA LYS A 132 -3.13 14.53 -24.64
C LYS A 132 -2.83 15.95 -25.12
N SER A 133 -3.52 16.94 -24.58
CA SER A 133 -3.33 18.35 -24.90
C SER A 133 -2.23 19.00 -24.06
N ASP A 134 -1.90 18.40 -22.91
CA ASP A 134 -0.87 18.88 -21.98
C ASP A 134 -0.21 17.66 -21.27
N PRO A 135 0.79 17.01 -21.90
CA PRO A 135 1.38 15.77 -21.39
C PRO A 135 2.21 15.96 -20.11
N ASP A 136 2.39 17.19 -19.61
CA ASP A 136 2.93 17.46 -18.29
C ASP A 136 1.89 17.25 -17.17
N LYS A 137 0.61 17.05 -17.53
CA LYS A 137 -0.51 16.78 -16.61
C LYS A 137 -1.03 15.37 -16.73
N LEU A 138 -1.47 14.83 -15.58
CA LEU A 138 -2.24 13.59 -15.53
C LEU A 138 -3.64 13.82 -16.11
N LEU A 139 -4.18 12.79 -16.75
CA LEU A 139 -5.57 12.76 -17.18
C LEU A 139 -6.45 12.65 -15.93
N LEU A 140 -7.40 13.58 -15.80
CA LEU A 140 -8.41 13.54 -14.74
C LEU A 140 -9.71 12.93 -15.26
N GLY A 141 -10.52 12.40 -14.34
CA GLY A 141 -11.85 11.91 -14.65
C GLY A 141 -12.79 13.01 -15.12
N ALA A 142 -13.90 12.60 -15.73
CA ALA A 142 -14.99 13.50 -16.07
C ALA A 142 -16.32 12.91 -15.61
N ASN A 143 -17.26 13.78 -15.25
CA ASN A 143 -18.62 13.37 -14.90
C ASN A 143 -19.42 12.98 -16.16
N ALA A 144 -20.69 12.59 -15.99
CA ALA A 144 -21.56 12.18 -17.10
C ALA A 144 -21.82 13.30 -18.14
N ALA A 145 -21.63 14.58 -17.77
CA ALA A 145 -21.73 15.72 -18.67
C ALA A 145 -20.40 16.04 -19.39
N GLY A 146 -19.33 15.30 -19.08
CA GLY A 146 -17.99 15.53 -19.63
C GLY A 146 -17.20 16.64 -18.92
N GLU A 147 -17.67 17.11 -17.77
CA GLU A 147 -16.96 18.12 -16.98
C GLU A 147 -15.87 17.46 -16.14
N PRO A 148 -14.67 18.06 -16.00
CA PRO A 148 -13.60 17.51 -15.20
C PRO A 148 -14.02 17.29 -13.74
N VAL A 149 -13.54 16.19 -13.14
CA VAL A 149 -13.66 15.92 -11.71
C VAL A 149 -12.28 15.66 -11.11
N ASP A 150 -12.12 16.00 -9.82
CA ASP A 150 -10.89 15.73 -9.06
C ASP A 150 -10.81 14.25 -8.62
N ASP A 151 -10.94 13.35 -9.58
CA ASP A 151 -10.85 11.90 -9.39
C ASP A 151 -10.11 11.24 -10.57
N LEU A 152 -9.73 9.98 -10.40
CA LEU A 152 -9.13 9.17 -11.45
C LEU A 152 -10.12 8.95 -12.61
N PRO A 153 -9.66 9.02 -13.87
CA PRO A 153 -10.48 8.61 -14.99
C PRO A 153 -10.77 7.11 -14.92
N ARG A 154 -12.02 6.73 -15.20
CA ARG A 154 -12.48 5.34 -15.17
C ARG A 154 -12.92 4.88 -16.55
N ASN A 155 -12.67 3.61 -16.87
CA ASN A 155 -13.16 3.00 -18.11
C ASN A 155 -14.68 2.71 -18.02
N HIS A 156 -15.28 2.20 -19.10
CA HIS A 156 -16.72 1.90 -19.15
C HIS A 156 -17.18 0.79 -18.19
N GLN A 157 -16.24 0.10 -17.51
CA GLN A 157 -16.52 -0.91 -16.49
C GLN A 157 -16.26 -0.38 -15.07
N GLY A 158 -15.89 0.90 -14.93
CA GLY A 158 -15.60 1.54 -13.65
C GLY A 158 -14.18 1.34 -13.14
N THR A 159 -13.29 0.68 -13.89
CA THR A 159 -11.88 0.50 -13.48
C THR A 159 -11.10 1.79 -13.67
N ALA A 160 -10.38 2.24 -12.64
CA ALA A 160 -9.53 3.42 -12.72
C ALA A 160 -8.35 3.22 -13.67
N LEU A 161 -8.03 4.25 -14.45
CA LEU A 161 -6.81 4.35 -15.21
C LEU A 161 -5.75 4.99 -14.29
N VAL A 162 -4.90 4.14 -13.72
CA VAL A 162 -3.87 4.53 -12.76
C VAL A 162 -2.61 3.69 -12.98
N GLY A 163 -1.45 4.19 -12.57
CA GLY A 163 -0.17 3.49 -12.73
C GLY A 163 -0.11 2.13 -12.04
N ASP A 164 -0.59 2.04 -10.79
CA ASP A 164 -0.76 0.77 -10.07
C ASP A 164 -2.24 0.47 -9.78
N PRO A 165 -2.83 -0.57 -10.37
CA PRO A 165 -4.24 -0.89 -10.17
C PRO A 165 -4.56 -1.31 -8.72
N ARG A 166 -3.56 -1.66 -7.89
CA ARG A 166 -3.78 -1.91 -6.46
C ARG A 166 -4.24 -0.66 -5.70
N ASN A 167 -4.07 0.53 -6.28
CA ASN A 167 -4.59 1.77 -5.72
C ASN A 167 -6.09 1.99 -6.00
N ASP A 168 -6.74 1.19 -6.87
CA ASP A 168 -8.18 1.29 -7.17
C ASP A 168 -9.02 0.37 -6.24
N VAL A 169 -8.81 0.49 -4.92
CA VAL A 169 -9.47 -0.35 -3.91
C VAL A 169 -10.22 0.44 -2.85
N HIS A 170 -9.90 1.72 -2.69
CA HIS A 170 -10.54 2.59 -1.73
C HIS A 170 -11.25 3.72 -2.48
N LEU A 171 -12.58 3.67 -2.48
CA LEU A 171 -13.42 4.81 -2.80
C LEU A 171 -13.52 5.64 -1.52
N LEU A 172 -12.81 6.76 -1.46
CA LEU A 172 -13.21 7.84 -0.56
C LEU A 172 -14.28 8.67 -1.27
#